data_AF-A0A7T5JQP7-F1
#
_entry.id   AF-A0A7T5JQP7-F1
#
_cell.length_a   1.000
_cell.length_b   1.000
_cell.length_c   1.000
_cell.angle_alpha   90.00
_cell.angle_beta   90.00
_cell.angle_gamma   90.00
#
_symmetry.space_group_name_H-M   'P 1'
#
loop_
_entity.id
_entity.type
_entity.pdbx_description
1 polymer ?
#
loop_
_entity_poly.entity_id
_entity_poly.type
_entity_poly.pdbx_seq_one_letter_code
_entity_poly.pdbx_strand_id
1 'polypeptide(L)'
;MNGENRRTFELIRQLEEKTARNEQAAVQIEAIVTQLKQQAQSISDIMGTISGIADQTNLLALNASIESARAGEWGRGFAVVADEIRKLAEQSKQASDHIQRIVMAVQENSYQTVDAMQEVKASTGEQVQAARDVSEAVSTMSATIRTIAKKIEQHGQIVTGLGANAAQLVSEMEYISSIAQESAASSSQVAAVVHQQVRDYETVTISAELMNQMVAELGGTVSKFIVEGELSPIPRA
;
A
#
# COMPACT_ATOMS: atom_id res chain seq x y z
N MET A 1 1.88 0.97 15.45
CA MET A 1 1.15 1.58 14.31
C MET A 1 1.67 3.01 14.21
N ASN A 2 2.39 3.38 13.14
CA ASN A 2 2.99 4.71 13.02
C ASN A 2 1.93 5.81 13.14
N GLY A 3 2.30 6.97 13.72
CA GLY A 3 1.39 8.08 13.94
C GLY A 3 0.65 8.54 12.68
N GLU A 4 1.30 8.44 11.53
CA GLU A 4 0.72 8.76 10.21
C GLU A 4 -0.40 7.81 9.81
N ASN A 5 -0.24 6.49 10.00
CA ASN A 5 -1.32 5.54 9.74
C ASN A 5 -2.53 5.80 10.63
N ARG A 6 -2.30 6.06 11.92
CA ARG A 6 -3.39 6.41 12.84
C ARG A 6 -4.14 7.66 12.36
N ARG A 7 -3.43 8.67 11.89
CA ARG A 7 -4.04 9.88 11.32
C ARG A 7 -4.85 9.57 10.06
N THR A 8 -4.32 8.75 9.16
CA THR A 8 -5.04 8.35 7.93
C THR A 8 -6.32 7.59 8.24
N PHE A 9 -6.27 6.60 9.13
CA PHE A 9 -7.48 5.86 9.53
C PHE A 9 -8.50 6.75 10.24
N GLU A 10 -8.05 7.72 11.05
CA GLU A 10 -8.95 8.71 11.67
C GLU A 10 -9.59 9.62 10.63
N LEU A 11 -8.85 10.06 9.60
CA LEU A 11 -9.41 10.86 8.50
C LEU A 11 -10.45 10.09 7.69
N ILE A 12 -10.21 8.79 7.43
CA ILE A 12 -11.19 7.92 6.77
C ILE A 12 -12.44 7.76 7.63
N ARG A 13 -12.28 7.55 8.95
CA ARG A 13 -13.39 7.46 9.90
C ARG A 13 -14.23 8.75 9.91
N GLN A 14 -13.57 9.91 9.92
CA GLN A 14 -14.24 11.21 9.84
C GLN A 14 -14.96 11.43 8.50
N LEU A 15 -14.38 10.92 7.42
CA LEU A 15 -15.02 10.93 6.10
C LEU A 15 -16.29 10.08 6.13
N GLU A 16 -16.22 8.83 6.61
CA GLU A 16 -17.39 7.95 6.76
C GLU A 16 -18.50 8.59 7.61
N GLU A 17 -18.16 9.21 8.75
CA GLU A 17 -19.12 9.92 9.60
C GLU A 17 -19.77 11.13 8.90
N LYS A 18 -19.01 11.88 8.10
CA LYS A 18 -19.55 13.00 7.32
C LYS A 18 -20.44 12.52 6.18
N THR A 19 -20.05 11.44 5.50
CA THR A 19 -20.81 10.82 4.43
C THR A 19 -22.14 10.26 4.94
N ALA A 20 -22.16 9.60 6.10
CA ALA A 20 -23.39 9.15 6.76
C ALA A 20 -24.32 10.33 7.12
N ARG A 21 -23.77 11.45 7.60
CA ARG A 21 -24.56 12.67 7.84
C ARG A 21 -25.15 13.25 6.57
N ASN A 22 -24.41 13.23 5.46
CA ASN A 22 -24.92 13.69 4.17
C ASN A 22 -26.07 12.79 3.68
N GLU A 23 -25.95 11.48 3.84
CA GLU A 23 -27.03 10.54 3.49
C GLU A 23 -28.29 10.79 4.32
N GLN A 24 -28.13 11.01 5.64
CA GLN A 24 -29.26 11.34 6.50
C GLN A 24 -29.90 12.68 6.14
N ALA A 25 -29.10 13.71 5.86
CA ALA A 25 -29.60 15.00 5.39
C ALA A 25 -30.36 14.85 4.06
N ALA A 26 -29.88 13.98 3.17
CA ALA A 26 -30.53 13.73 1.90
C ALA A 26 -31.93 13.11 2.06
N VAL A 27 -32.05 12.12 2.94
CA VAL A 27 -33.34 11.50 3.29
C VAL A 27 -34.30 12.52 3.93
N GLN A 28 -33.80 13.41 4.78
CA GLN A 28 -34.61 14.46 5.38
C GLN A 28 -35.13 15.46 4.34
N ILE A 29 -34.28 15.87 3.40
CA ILE A 29 -34.68 16.77 2.30
C ILE A 29 -35.75 16.10 1.44
N GLU A 30 -35.57 14.84 1.07
CA GLU A 30 -36.55 14.06 0.29
C GLU A 30 -37.93 14.02 0.98
N ALA A 31 -37.95 13.82 2.30
CA ALA A 31 -39.19 13.84 3.08
C ALA A 31 -39.87 15.22 3.08
N ILE A 32 -39.10 16.29 3.27
CA ILE A 32 -39.60 17.68 3.25
C ILE A 32 -40.17 18.02 1.87
N VAL A 33 -39.47 17.66 0.79
CA VAL A 33 -39.92 17.92 -0.58
C VAL A 33 -41.17 17.11 -0.92
N THR A 34 -41.28 15.88 -0.42
CA THR A 34 -42.49 15.07 -0.56
C THR A 34 -43.69 15.72 0.14
N GLN A 35 -43.50 16.28 1.33
CA GLN A 35 -44.54 17.03 2.03
C GLN A 35 -44.92 18.32 1.28
N LEU A 36 -43.93 19.04 0.75
CA LEU A 36 -44.16 20.24 -0.07
C LEU A 36 -45.01 19.91 -1.30
N LYS A 37 -44.74 18.77 -1.96
CA LYS A 37 -45.54 18.29 -3.09
C LYS A 37 -47.00 18.04 -2.71
N GLN A 38 -47.27 17.43 -1.55
CA GLN A 38 -48.64 17.21 -1.06
C GLN A 38 -49.36 18.52 -0.73
N GLN A 39 -48.65 19.47 -0.13
CA GLN A 39 -49.20 20.80 0.18
C GLN A 39 -49.50 21.57 -1.11
N ALA A 40 -48.60 21.54 -2.08
CA ALA A 40 -48.80 22.15 -3.39
C ALA A 40 -50.00 21.54 -4.13
N GLN A 41 -50.17 20.22 -4.07
CA GLN A 41 -51.36 19.56 -4.63
C GLN A 41 -52.65 20.05 -3.95
N SER A 42 -52.67 20.12 -2.62
CA SER A 42 -53.83 20.62 -1.87
C SER A 42 -54.18 22.07 -2.25
N ILE A 43 -53.18 22.93 -2.44
CA ILE A 43 -53.41 24.31 -2.91
C ILE A 43 -53.97 24.30 -4.33
N SER A 44 -53.47 23.44 -5.22
CA SER A 44 -53.96 23.28 -6.59
C SER A 44 -55.46 22.93 -6.63
N ASP A 45 -55.90 22.02 -5.75
CA ASP A 45 -57.30 21.61 -5.63
C ASP A 45 -58.19 22.75 -5.09
N ILE A 46 -57.69 23.53 -4.13
CA ILE A 46 -58.38 24.72 -3.61
C ILE A 46 -58.50 25.78 -4.72
N MET A 47 -57.45 26.03 -5.49
CA MET A 47 -57.49 26.99 -6.61
C MET A 47 -58.50 26.58 -7.68
N GLY A 48 -58.59 25.29 -8.00
CA GLY A 48 -59.62 24.76 -8.89
C GLY A 48 -61.04 25.02 -8.36
N THR A 49 -61.24 24.87 -7.05
CA THR A 49 -62.53 25.18 -6.40
C THR A 49 -62.85 26.68 -6.47
N ILE A 50 -61.89 27.56 -6.19
CA ILE A 50 -62.09 29.02 -6.26
C ILE A 50 -62.38 29.46 -7.69
N SER A 51 -61.66 28.92 -8.69
CA SER A 51 -61.94 29.18 -10.10
C SER A 51 -63.38 28.77 -10.46
N GLY A 52 -63.85 27.61 -9.98
CA GLY A 52 -65.23 27.17 -10.16
C GLY A 52 -66.26 28.11 -9.51
N ILE A 53 -65.98 28.61 -8.30
CA ILE A 53 -66.83 29.60 -7.61
C ILE A 53 -66.86 30.93 -8.39
N ALA A 54 -65.70 31.38 -8.89
CA ALA A 54 -65.59 32.59 -9.71
C ALA A 54 -66.41 32.44 -11.01
N ASP A 55 -66.32 31.30 -11.69
CA ASP A 55 -67.11 31.02 -12.90
C ASP A 55 -68.63 31.02 -12.60
N GLN A 56 -69.06 30.38 -11.50
CA GLN A 56 -70.47 30.40 -11.09
C GLN A 56 -70.95 31.81 -10.72
N THR A 57 -70.13 32.58 -10.00
CA THR A 57 -70.45 33.96 -9.60
C THR A 57 -70.56 34.86 -10.83
N ASN A 58 -69.67 34.70 -11.81
CA ASN A 58 -69.70 35.40 -13.08
C ASN A 58 -70.99 35.09 -13.87
N LEU A 59 -71.41 33.83 -13.88
CA LEU A 59 -72.65 33.38 -14.53
C LEU A 59 -73.91 33.92 -13.83
N LEU A 60 -73.91 33.93 -12.49
CA LEU A 60 -74.98 34.53 -11.68
C LEU A 60 -75.09 36.04 -11.90
N ALA A 61 -73.95 36.73 -11.92
CA ALA A 61 -73.88 38.16 -12.19
C ALA A 61 -74.35 38.51 -13.61
N LEU A 62 -74.01 37.69 -14.60
CA LEU A 62 -74.50 37.83 -15.96
C LEU A 62 -76.03 37.71 -16.04
N ASN A 63 -76.59 36.68 -15.39
CA ASN A 63 -78.04 36.49 -15.33
C ASN A 63 -78.73 37.67 -14.62
N ALA A 64 -78.16 38.19 -13.54
CA ALA A 64 -78.67 39.37 -12.83
C ALA A 64 -78.61 40.64 -13.70
N SER A 65 -77.54 40.84 -14.47
CA SER A 65 -77.43 41.95 -15.43
C SER A 65 -78.48 41.86 -16.54
N ILE A 66 -78.76 40.66 -17.06
CA ILE A 66 -79.81 40.43 -18.06
C ILE A 66 -81.19 40.77 -17.48
N GLU A 67 -81.52 40.28 -16.28
CA GLU A 67 -82.82 40.52 -15.68
C GLU A 67 -83.00 41.99 -15.26
N SER A 68 -81.91 42.65 -14.84
CA SER A 68 -81.90 44.09 -14.56
C SER A 68 -82.16 44.93 -15.81
N ALA A 69 -81.60 44.54 -16.96
CA ALA A 69 -81.87 45.18 -18.24
C ALA A 69 -83.35 44.98 -18.66
N ARG A 70 -83.92 43.81 -18.35
CA ARG A 70 -85.32 43.47 -18.63
C ARG A 70 -86.32 44.28 -17.80
N ALA A 71 -85.96 44.66 -16.57
CA ALA A 71 -86.75 45.53 -15.70
C ALA A 71 -86.74 47.03 -16.10
N GLY A 72 -85.92 47.42 -17.09
CA GLY A 72 -85.86 48.79 -17.62
C GLY A 72 -85.38 49.80 -16.58
N GLU A 73 -86.09 50.93 -16.46
CA GLU A 73 -85.73 52.04 -15.55
C GLU A 73 -85.60 51.61 -14.09
N TRP A 74 -86.43 50.65 -13.64
CA TRP A 74 -86.46 50.16 -12.26
C TRP A 74 -85.27 49.26 -11.92
N GLY A 75 -84.57 48.72 -12.92
CA GLY A 75 -83.43 47.80 -12.75
C GLY A 75 -82.05 48.47 -12.80
N ARG A 76 -81.94 49.77 -13.12
CA ARG A 76 -80.63 50.43 -13.32
C ARG A 76 -79.67 50.30 -12.15
N GLY A 77 -80.14 50.44 -10.92
CA GLY A 77 -79.30 50.31 -9.72
C GLY A 77 -78.75 48.88 -9.54
N PHE A 78 -79.58 47.88 -9.80
CA PHE A 78 -79.17 46.46 -9.77
C PHE A 78 -78.22 46.11 -10.91
N ALA A 79 -78.38 46.70 -12.10
CA ALA A 79 -77.48 46.47 -13.24
C ALA A 79 -76.03 46.89 -12.92
N VAL A 80 -75.85 48.02 -12.21
CA VAL A 80 -74.51 48.49 -11.80
C VAL A 80 -73.86 47.50 -10.82
N VAL A 81 -74.62 47.02 -9.84
CA VAL A 81 -74.13 46.03 -8.85
C VAL A 81 -73.78 44.71 -9.54
N ALA A 82 -74.62 44.23 -10.45
CA ALA A 82 -74.38 43.00 -11.18
C ALA A 82 -73.11 43.06 -12.05
N ASP A 83 -72.85 44.18 -12.74
CA ASP A 83 -71.63 44.33 -13.53
C ASP A 83 -70.37 44.45 -12.65
N GLU A 84 -70.47 45.03 -11.45
CA GLU A 84 -69.37 45.07 -10.47
C GLU A 84 -69.05 43.67 -9.91
N ILE A 85 -70.07 42.88 -9.56
CA ILE A 85 -69.90 41.48 -9.14
C ILE A 85 -69.25 40.67 -10.27
N ARG A 86 -69.67 40.89 -11.52
CA ARG A 86 -69.08 40.24 -12.70
C ARG A 86 -67.59 40.53 -12.83
N LYS A 87 -67.19 41.79 -12.68
CA LYS A 87 -65.77 42.20 -12.71
C LYS A 87 -64.97 41.57 -11.57
N LEU A 88 -65.52 41.54 -10.35
CA LEU A 88 -64.86 40.89 -9.20
C LEU A 88 -64.68 39.39 -9.42
N ALA A 89 -65.66 38.72 -10.02
CA ALA A 89 -65.59 37.30 -10.36
C ALA A 89 -64.47 37.03 -11.39
N GLU A 90 -64.39 37.83 -12.46
CA GLU A 90 -63.31 37.73 -13.46
C GLU A 90 -61.93 37.99 -12.84
N GLN A 91 -61.80 39.01 -11.99
CA GLN A 91 -60.54 39.28 -11.27
C GLN A 91 -60.16 38.12 -10.33
N SER A 92 -61.13 37.53 -9.64
CA SER A 92 -60.91 36.37 -8.76
C SER A 92 -60.43 35.14 -9.54
N LYS A 93 -60.99 34.91 -10.73
CA LYS A 93 -60.55 33.86 -11.64
C LYS A 93 -59.11 34.09 -12.09
N GLN A 94 -58.78 35.29 -12.58
CA GLN A 94 -57.43 35.62 -13.03
C GLN A 94 -56.38 35.49 -11.91
N ALA A 95 -56.75 35.89 -10.68
CA ALA A 95 -55.89 35.70 -9.51
C ALA A 95 -55.67 34.20 -9.20
N SER A 96 -56.74 33.39 -9.28
CA SER A 96 -56.67 31.94 -9.07
C SER A 96 -55.77 31.26 -10.10
N ASP A 97 -55.92 31.60 -11.39
CA ASP A 97 -55.08 31.09 -12.48
C ASP A 97 -53.61 31.49 -12.31
N HIS A 98 -53.35 32.70 -11.80
CA HIS A 98 -51.99 33.14 -11.50
C HIS A 98 -51.38 32.34 -10.35
N ILE A 99 -52.12 32.09 -9.27
CA ILE A 99 -51.66 31.25 -8.16
C ILE A 99 -51.45 29.81 -8.64
N GLN A 100 -52.33 29.26 -9.47
CA GLN A 100 -52.19 27.91 -10.04
C GLN A 100 -50.86 27.75 -10.79
N ARG A 101 -50.47 28.75 -11.61
CA ARG A 101 -49.18 28.74 -12.32
C ARG A 101 -47.99 28.73 -11.36
N ILE A 102 -48.04 29.50 -10.27
CA ILE A 102 -47.00 29.51 -9.24
C ILE A 102 -46.91 28.13 -8.57
N VAL A 103 -48.05 27.53 -8.23
CA VAL A 103 -48.10 26.20 -7.61
C VAL A 103 -47.51 25.13 -8.53
N MET A 104 -47.82 25.16 -9.83
CA MET A 104 -47.23 24.25 -10.81
C MET A 104 -45.71 24.41 -10.88
N ALA A 105 -45.19 25.63 -10.86
CA ALA A 105 -43.75 25.88 -10.83
C ALA A 105 -43.10 25.33 -9.53
N VAL A 106 -43.77 25.46 -8.38
CA VAL A 106 -43.30 24.88 -7.11
C VAL A 106 -43.29 23.34 -7.17
N GLN A 107 -44.31 22.72 -7.78
CA GLN A 107 -44.33 21.27 -7.99
C GLN A 107 -43.19 20.80 -8.88
N GLU A 108 -42.96 21.47 -10.02
CA GLU A 108 -41.85 21.17 -10.94
C GLU A 108 -40.49 21.27 -10.25
N ASN A 109 -40.24 22.38 -9.53
CA ASN A 109 -39.00 22.55 -8.76
C ASN A 109 -38.84 21.47 -7.68
N SER A 110 -39.94 21.01 -7.09
CA SER A 110 -39.92 19.91 -6.12
C SER A 110 -39.50 18.59 -6.77
N TYR A 111 -40.00 18.27 -7.98
CA TYR A 111 -39.56 17.08 -8.72
C TYR A 111 -38.06 17.13 -9.05
N GLN A 112 -37.59 18.25 -9.59
CA GLN A 112 -36.17 18.44 -9.90
C GLN A 112 -35.29 18.33 -8.65
N THR A 113 -35.79 18.78 -7.49
CA THR A 113 -35.08 18.62 -6.22
C THR A 113 -34.97 17.15 -5.82
N VAL A 114 -36.03 16.35 -5.97
CA VAL A 114 -35.98 14.91 -5.68
C VAL A 114 -34.96 14.20 -6.58
N ASP A 115 -34.94 14.49 -7.88
CA ASP A 115 -34.00 13.89 -8.81
C ASP A 115 -32.55 14.24 -8.45
N ALA A 116 -32.28 15.51 -8.13
CA ALA A 116 -30.97 15.95 -7.65
C ALA A 116 -30.58 15.23 -6.33
N MET A 117 -31.53 14.99 -5.43
CA MET A 117 -31.27 14.24 -4.20
C MET A 117 -30.92 12.76 -4.45
N GLN A 118 -31.50 12.14 -5.48
CA GLN A 118 -31.12 10.78 -5.88
C GLN A 118 -29.69 10.71 -6.41
N GLU A 119 -29.27 11.70 -7.21
CA GLU A 119 -27.89 11.81 -7.70
C GLU A 119 -26.91 12.02 -6.53
N VAL A 120 -27.25 12.89 -5.57
CA VAL A 120 -26.44 13.09 -4.35
C VAL A 120 -26.31 11.78 -3.56
N LYS A 121 -27.39 10.99 -3.45
CA LYS A 121 -27.36 9.70 -2.76
C LYS A 121 -26.46 8.69 -3.46
N ALA A 122 -26.53 8.60 -4.79
CA ALA A 122 -25.65 7.75 -5.58
C ALA A 122 -24.17 8.14 -5.42
N SER A 123 -23.86 9.43 -5.58
CA SER A 123 -22.50 9.97 -5.41
C SER A 123 -21.95 9.73 -4.00
N THR A 124 -22.79 9.90 -2.98
CA THR A 124 -22.46 9.61 -1.58
C THR A 124 -22.11 8.12 -1.40
N GLY A 125 -22.86 7.22 -2.05
CA GLY A 125 -22.56 5.78 -2.04
C GLY A 125 -21.21 5.45 -2.68
N GLU A 126 -20.88 6.06 -3.82
CA GLU A 126 -19.57 5.92 -4.46
C GLU A 126 -18.43 6.43 -3.57
N GLN A 127 -18.63 7.54 -2.86
CA GLN A 127 -17.66 8.07 -1.90
C GLN A 127 -17.39 7.11 -0.74
N VAL A 128 -18.42 6.43 -0.21
CA VAL A 128 -18.24 5.40 0.82
C VAL A 128 -17.36 4.27 0.29
N GLN A 129 -17.62 3.80 -0.93
CA GLN A 129 -16.83 2.71 -1.51
C GLN A 129 -15.38 3.12 -1.73
N ALA A 130 -15.14 4.30 -2.30
CA ALA A 130 -13.78 4.82 -2.50
C ALA A 130 -13.02 4.97 -1.17
N ALA A 131 -13.68 5.42 -0.10
CA ALA A 131 -13.08 5.53 1.23
C ALA A 131 -12.65 4.15 1.78
N ARG A 132 -13.46 3.11 1.56
CA ARG A 132 -13.13 1.74 1.94
C ARG A 132 -11.93 1.20 1.17
N ASP A 133 -11.90 1.41 -0.14
CA ASP A 133 -10.79 0.97 -0.99
C ASP A 133 -9.46 1.62 -0.56
N VAL A 134 -9.49 2.91 -0.22
CA VAL A 134 -8.32 3.62 0.33
C VAL A 134 -7.89 3.02 1.68
N SER A 135 -8.84 2.70 2.56
CA SER A 135 -8.57 2.07 3.86
C SER A 135 -7.85 0.73 3.71
N GLU A 136 -8.31 -0.10 2.77
CA GLU A 136 -7.70 -1.39 2.45
C GLU A 136 -6.29 -1.24 1.87
N ALA A 137 -6.12 -0.31 0.91
CA ALA A 137 -4.83 -0.03 0.31
C ALA A 137 -3.79 0.43 1.36
N VAL A 138 -4.19 1.32 2.28
CA VAL A 138 -3.33 1.79 3.38
C VAL A 138 -2.98 0.66 4.35
N SER A 139 -3.94 -0.22 4.67
CA SER A 139 -3.70 -1.39 5.51
C SER A 139 -2.66 -2.34 4.88
N THR A 140 -2.83 -2.62 3.59
CA THR A 140 -1.91 -3.47 2.81
C THR A 140 -0.52 -2.86 2.74
N MET A 141 -0.41 -1.57 2.42
CA MET A 141 0.85 -0.84 2.40
C MET A 141 1.56 -0.92 3.77
N SER A 142 0.81 -0.76 4.85
CA SER A 142 1.33 -0.86 6.22
C SER A 142 1.87 -2.25 6.58
N ALA A 143 1.27 -3.31 6.04
CA ALA A 143 1.77 -4.67 6.21
C ALA A 143 3.06 -4.90 5.41
N THR A 144 3.11 -4.39 4.17
CA THR A 144 4.30 -4.46 3.31
C THR A 144 5.48 -3.72 3.93
N ILE A 145 5.29 -2.51 4.44
CA ILE A 145 6.35 -1.73 5.11
C ILE A 145 6.89 -2.48 6.33
N ARG A 146 6.03 -3.09 7.15
CA ARG A 146 6.46 -3.91 8.30
C ARG A 146 7.30 -5.11 7.85
N THR A 147 6.92 -5.74 6.74
CA THR A 147 7.68 -6.86 6.17
C THR A 147 9.04 -6.41 5.67
N ILE A 148 9.13 -5.26 5.01
CA ILE A 148 10.39 -4.66 4.55
C ILE A 148 11.29 -4.35 5.75
N ALA A 149 10.77 -3.72 6.80
CA ALA A 149 11.53 -3.40 8.00
C ALA A 149 12.15 -4.65 8.63
N LYS A 150 11.38 -5.75 8.75
CA LYS A 150 11.87 -7.04 9.24
C LYS A 150 12.99 -7.61 8.34
N LYS A 151 12.85 -7.51 7.03
CA LYS A 151 13.90 -7.96 6.09
C LYS A 151 15.18 -7.14 6.20
N ILE A 152 15.07 -5.82 6.39
CA ILE A 152 16.22 -4.94 6.63
C ILE A 152 16.96 -5.36 7.90
N GLU A 153 16.24 -5.63 8.99
CA GLU A 153 16.83 -6.11 10.24
C GLU A 153 17.57 -7.44 10.05
N GLN A 154 16.95 -8.41 9.36
CA GLN A 154 17.57 -9.69 9.03
C GLN A 154 18.83 -9.51 8.17
N HIS A 155 18.81 -8.63 7.17
CA HIS A 155 19.98 -8.32 6.37
C HIS A 155 21.10 -7.69 7.20
N GLY A 156 20.76 -6.81 8.16
CA GLY A 156 21.73 -6.24 9.09
C GLY A 156 22.48 -7.31 9.88
N GLN A 157 21.76 -8.32 10.39
CA GLN A 157 22.37 -9.46 11.10
C GLN A 157 23.31 -10.27 10.20
N ILE A 158 22.92 -10.52 8.94
CA ILE A 158 23.76 -11.23 7.96
C ILE A 158 25.04 -10.44 7.69
N VAL A 159 24.95 -9.12 7.50
CA VAL A 159 26.12 -8.26 7.26
C VAL A 159 27.08 -8.27 8.44
N THR A 160 26.58 -8.21 9.68
CA THR A 160 27.42 -8.34 10.88
C THR A 160 28.10 -9.70 10.95
N GLY A 161 27.39 -10.80 10.65
CA GLY A 161 27.96 -12.15 10.60
C GLY A 161 29.05 -12.29 9.54
N LEU A 162 28.86 -11.67 8.37
CA LEU A 162 29.86 -11.66 7.30
C LEU A 162 31.16 -10.95 7.74
N GLY A 163 31.04 -9.84 8.49
CA GLY A 163 32.20 -9.15 9.06
C GLY A 163 33.00 -10.03 10.02
N ALA A 164 32.34 -10.80 10.88
CA ALA A 164 33.00 -11.75 11.77
C ALA A 164 33.72 -12.87 11.01
N ASN A 165 33.06 -13.45 10.00
CA ASN A 165 33.67 -14.48 9.15
C ASN A 165 34.88 -13.95 8.37
N ALA A 166 34.81 -12.72 7.87
CA ALA A 166 35.93 -12.08 7.17
C ALA A 166 37.14 -11.88 8.11
N ALA A 167 36.90 -11.45 9.35
CA ALA A 167 37.96 -11.32 10.35
C ALA A 167 38.61 -12.67 10.69
N GLN A 168 37.81 -13.74 10.81
CA GLN A 168 38.32 -15.09 11.02
C GLN A 168 39.19 -15.56 9.85
N LEU A 169 38.73 -15.36 8.60
CA LEU A 169 39.50 -15.72 7.41
C LEU A 169 40.85 -15.01 7.34
N VAL A 170 40.92 -13.73 7.72
CA VAL A 170 42.20 -12.99 7.79
C VAL A 170 43.14 -13.66 8.79
N SER A 171 42.66 -14.01 9.98
CA SER A 171 43.49 -14.67 11.00
C SER A 171 43.97 -16.06 10.56
N GLU A 172 43.11 -16.84 9.90
CA GLU A 172 43.50 -18.15 9.34
C GLU A 172 44.55 -18.00 8.24
N MET A 173 44.46 -16.96 7.40
CA MET A 173 45.46 -16.68 6.37
C MET A 173 46.81 -16.26 6.95
N GLU A 174 46.82 -15.49 8.05
CA GLU A 174 48.05 -15.17 8.79
C GLU A 174 48.71 -16.44 9.34
N TYR A 175 47.92 -17.35 9.93
CA TYR A 175 48.42 -18.62 10.45
C TYR A 175 49.01 -19.51 9.34
N ILE A 176 48.33 -19.61 8.19
CA ILE A 176 48.84 -20.34 7.02
C ILE A 176 50.15 -19.74 6.53
N SER A 177 50.25 -18.41 6.48
CA SER A 177 51.48 -17.71 6.09
C SER A 177 52.66 -18.04 7.01
N SER A 178 52.43 -18.07 8.33
CA SER A 178 53.46 -18.47 9.31
C SER A 178 53.91 -19.92 9.11
N ILE A 179 52.98 -20.87 8.90
CA ILE A 179 53.33 -22.28 8.63
C ILE A 179 54.13 -22.40 7.33
N ALA A 180 53.76 -21.66 6.28
CA ALA A 180 54.47 -21.69 5.01
C ALA A 180 55.91 -21.18 5.17
N GLN A 181 56.13 -20.12 5.96
CA GLN A 181 57.46 -19.60 6.29
C GLN A 181 58.29 -20.62 7.08
N GLU A 182 57.72 -21.24 8.11
CA GLU A 182 58.40 -22.29 8.89
C GLU A 182 58.77 -23.49 8.02
N SER A 183 57.86 -23.92 7.14
CA SER A 183 58.08 -25.03 6.20
C SER A 183 59.21 -24.72 5.21
N ALA A 184 59.29 -23.49 4.71
CA ALA A 184 60.37 -23.04 3.83
C ALA A 184 61.73 -23.01 4.56
N ALA A 185 61.75 -22.52 5.81
CA ALA A 185 62.95 -22.51 6.64
C ALA A 185 63.43 -23.94 6.96
N SER A 186 62.52 -24.83 7.35
CA SER A 186 62.81 -26.25 7.58
C SER A 186 63.36 -26.94 6.33
N SER A 187 62.74 -26.71 5.17
CA SER A 187 63.23 -27.22 3.88
C SER A 187 64.65 -26.73 3.57
N SER A 188 64.96 -25.48 3.89
CA SER A 188 66.30 -24.90 3.70
C SER A 188 67.33 -25.53 4.64
N GLN A 189 66.95 -25.79 5.89
CA GLN A 189 67.79 -26.51 6.86
C GLN A 189 68.04 -27.95 6.41
N VAL A 190 67.01 -28.65 5.95
CA VAL A 190 67.14 -30.01 5.40
C VAL A 190 68.11 -30.00 4.22
N ALA A 191 67.98 -29.07 3.27
CA ALA A 191 68.90 -28.95 2.15
C ALA A 191 70.36 -28.74 2.61
N ALA A 192 70.58 -27.89 3.62
CA ALA A 192 71.91 -27.68 4.20
C ALA A 192 72.48 -28.96 4.85
N VAL A 193 71.66 -29.71 5.59
CA VAL A 193 72.06 -30.99 6.19
C VAL A 193 72.38 -32.02 5.11
N VAL A 194 71.58 -32.11 4.03
CA VAL A 194 71.88 -32.99 2.90
C VAL A 194 73.22 -32.61 2.26
N HIS A 195 73.51 -31.32 2.06
CA HIS A 195 74.80 -30.88 1.54
C HIS A 195 75.98 -31.25 2.46
N GLN A 196 75.81 -31.14 3.78
CA GLN A 196 76.84 -31.57 4.73
C GLN A 196 77.03 -33.08 4.71
N GLN A 197 75.93 -33.83 4.68
CA GLN A 197 75.95 -35.30 4.62
C GLN A 197 76.72 -35.81 3.40
N VAL A 198 76.58 -35.16 2.23
CA VAL A 198 77.35 -35.51 1.03
C VAL A 198 78.86 -35.37 1.27
N ARG A 199 79.31 -34.27 1.90
CA ARG A 199 80.74 -34.06 2.24
C ARG A 199 81.27 -35.09 3.24
N ASP A 200 80.45 -35.44 4.23
CA ASP A 200 80.82 -36.45 5.21
C ASP A 200 80.96 -37.83 4.54
N TYR A 201 80.08 -38.15 3.57
CA TYR A 201 80.19 -39.36 2.73
C TYR A 201 81.47 -39.39 1.88
N GLU A 202 81.88 -38.26 1.30
CA GLU A 202 83.17 -38.17 0.58
C GLU A 202 84.34 -38.49 1.52
N THR A 203 84.32 -37.95 2.74
CA THR A 203 85.35 -38.18 3.77
C THR A 203 85.41 -39.65 4.21
N VAL A 204 84.24 -40.29 4.39
CA VAL A 204 84.15 -41.73 4.68
C VAL A 204 84.72 -42.55 3.54
N THR A 205 84.42 -42.19 2.29
CA THR A 205 84.94 -42.88 1.10
C THR A 205 86.47 -42.82 1.06
N ILE A 206 87.05 -41.62 1.25
CA ILE A 206 88.51 -41.43 1.33
C ILE A 206 89.12 -42.25 2.48
N SER A 207 88.47 -42.27 3.64
CA SER A 207 88.97 -43.01 4.81
C SER A 207 88.94 -44.53 4.56
N ALA A 208 87.91 -45.04 3.89
CA ALA A 208 87.81 -46.44 3.49
C ALA A 208 88.89 -46.82 2.46
N GLU A 209 89.20 -45.94 1.51
CA GLU A 209 90.31 -46.11 0.57
C GLU A 209 91.67 -46.16 1.29
N LEU A 210 91.91 -45.23 2.23
CA LEU A 210 93.13 -45.21 3.04
C LEU A 210 93.25 -46.47 3.91
N MET A 211 92.17 -46.91 4.55
CA MET A 211 92.16 -48.18 5.30
C MET A 211 92.50 -49.36 4.40
N ASN A 212 91.93 -49.44 3.19
CA ASN A 212 92.27 -50.49 2.23
C ASN A 212 93.76 -50.44 1.85
N GLN A 213 94.33 -49.25 1.67
CA GLN A 213 95.77 -49.09 1.42
C GLN A 213 96.62 -49.56 2.61
N MET A 214 96.28 -49.15 3.84
CA MET A 214 97.01 -49.58 5.04
C MET A 214 96.91 -51.10 5.26
N VAL A 215 95.75 -51.71 5.00
CA VAL A 215 95.58 -53.17 5.05
C VAL A 215 96.47 -53.85 4.02
N ALA A 216 96.56 -53.31 2.80
CA ALA A 216 97.46 -53.83 1.77
C ALA A 216 98.94 -53.68 2.15
N GLU A 217 99.35 -52.55 2.73
CA GLU A 217 100.71 -52.30 3.20
C GLU A 217 101.09 -53.20 4.38
N LEU A 218 100.19 -53.35 5.35
CA LEU A 218 100.37 -54.25 6.49
C LEU A 218 100.46 -55.70 6.02
N GLY A 219 99.61 -56.13 5.09
CA GLY A 219 99.68 -57.45 4.45
C GLY A 219 101.02 -57.68 3.76
N GLY A 220 101.54 -56.66 3.05
CA GLY A 220 102.87 -56.69 2.44
C GLY A 220 104.03 -56.65 3.44
N THR A 221 103.82 -56.10 4.63
CA THR A 221 104.83 -56.10 5.71
C THR A 221 104.86 -57.44 6.44
N VAL A 222 103.69 -58.00 6.76
CA VAL A 222 103.57 -59.33 7.35
C VAL A 222 104.19 -60.40 6.43
N SER A 223 104.00 -60.30 5.10
CA SER A 223 104.61 -61.25 4.17
C SER A 223 106.15 -61.23 4.18
N LYS A 224 106.80 -60.11 4.56
CA LYS A 224 108.26 -60.03 4.75
C LYS A 224 108.75 -60.70 6.03
N PHE A 225 107.90 -60.81 7.06
CA PHE A 225 108.20 -61.57 8.28
C PHE A 225 107.90 -63.06 8.12
N ILE A 226 107.15 -63.43 7.09
CA ILE A 226 107.02 -64.81 6.62
C ILE A 226 108.21 -65.08 5.69
N VAL A 227 109.41 -65.22 6.27
CA VAL A 227 110.60 -65.77 5.59
C VAL A 227 111.15 -66.91 6.44
N GLU A 228 110.96 -68.12 5.91
CA GLU A 228 111.65 -69.38 6.18
C GLU A 228 112.13 -69.66 7.62
N GLY A 229 111.30 -70.38 8.37
CA GLY A 229 111.77 -71.43 9.26
C GLY A 229 111.06 -72.73 8.90
N GLU A 230 111.78 -73.69 8.31
CA GLU A 230 111.32 -75.07 8.23
C GLU A 230 110.91 -75.55 9.62
N LEU A 231 109.66 -75.99 9.77
CA LEU A 231 109.24 -77.13 10.56
C LEU A 231 107.83 -77.54 10.10
N SER A 232 107.79 -78.63 9.34
CA SER A 232 106.62 -79.40 8.90
C SER A 232 106.00 -80.20 10.08
N PRO A 233 104.94 -81.02 9.90
CA PRO A 233 103.59 -80.83 9.33
C PRO A 233 102.48 -81.11 10.41
N ILE A 234 101.16 -81.05 10.13
CA ILE A 234 100.17 -82.16 9.96
C ILE A 234 98.84 -81.69 10.65
N PRO A 235 97.62 -82.21 10.38
CA PRO A 235 96.92 -82.59 9.15
C PRO A 235 95.64 -81.75 8.92
N ARG A 236 95.10 -81.82 7.70
CA ARG A 236 93.73 -81.40 7.43
C ARG A 236 92.73 -82.43 7.97
N ALA A 237 91.77 -81.95 8.75
CA ALA A 237 90.41 -82.47 8.79
C ALA A 237 89.50 -81.41 8.14
#